data_AF-R9WN75-F1
#
_entry.id   AF-R9WN75-F1
#
_cell.length_a   1.000
_cell.length_b   1.000
_cell.length_c   1.000
_cell.angle_alpha   90.00
_cell.angle_beta   90.00
_cell.angle_gamma   90.00
#
_symmetry.space_group_name_H-M   'P 1'
#
loop_
_entity.id
_entity.type
_entity.pdbx_description
1 polymer ?
#
loop_
_entity_poly.entity_id
_entity_poly.type
_entity_poly.pdbx_seq_one_letter_code
_entity_poly.pdbx_strand_id
1 'polypeptide(L)'
;MYTRAEVERQIKTKKSWTGKQVAKVLLSNFFVSARTGKNIITNEEITYIQSHPRNSVEAKKIYSFSQLYISLMDVYNIIESYAAQANSSVALLSNSLKVHFRMLQFREHQLSTPLMITEAQEKEYLKNYQEYLEGRVRRNFSKTETWLSFLMKRDTNFIENIDLIPKFSDKYPHSEKTAMIISQYKVSKINDIDFAKKLSERLFAKGIMDPNMAMTNYQRVFGPAPLQYTAAIAKQYGYHNKEKALFHYGQKVLKEIYKLLYYHQKHFSFDEALKKALAKYPVNFPEGTPQPMPNDITKYDFLTKVIIPGYVKEGLWNWQTQELNDFLMDEYGEYLNSAKQDAIAEHPKLKVLFDAAKKPLDNLGNWGMLYNSGVEEYNPKPSENSYEYGKWRGFPNDVKSRVRDYGYSVYHDAGAINSFKNFMESNDLVLNDLAQVKTNKAKRHRKQAYDQIRQYLIIYQAYVALIRGIKAWTGFKDADQLVHISNGYPTFLREAREYNDLIYSEFAGLRDVMKGDVKKRQKAIELLDVYIPLDPEEKIIPHSTNKALTEFLEETFQPGSPRNASMIINSVANGLKAGGDD
;
A
#
# COMPACT_ATOMS: atom_id res chain seq x y z
N MET A 1 -13.73 -12.30 -59.41
CA MET A 1 -14.59 -11.10 -59.39
C MET A 1 -14.91 -10.70 -60.83
N TYR A 2 -16.15 -10.36 -61.19
CA TYR A 2 -16.47 -9.93 -62.56
C TYR A 2 -16.19 -8.44 -62.77
N THR A 3 -15.59 -8.11 -63.91
CA THR A 3 -15.49 -6.73 -64.43
C THR A 3 -16.78 -6.32 -65.15
N ARG A 4 -16.99 -5.01 -65.32
CA ARG A 4 -18.10 -4.46 -66.12
C ARG A 4 -18.17 -5.12 -67.51
N ALA A 5 -17.03 -5.22 -68.19
CA ALA A 5 -16.92 -5.82 -69.52
C ALA A 5 -17.29 -7.31 -69.54
N GLU A 6 -16.93 -8.08 -68.49
CA GLU A 6 -17.31 -9.49 -68.37
C GLU A 6 -18.80 -9.65 -68.11
N VAL A 7 -19.41 -8.79 -67.29
CA VAL A 7 -20.85 -8.84 -67.04
C VAL A 7 -21.64 -8.49 -68.30
N GLU A 8 -21.27 -7.41 -69.00
CA GLU A 8 -21.87 -7.05 -70.29
C GLU A 8 -21.75 -8.18 -71.32
N ARG A 9 -20.57 -8.83 -71.38
CA ARG A 9 -20.36 -9.99 -72.27
C ARG A 9 -21.28 -11.15 -71.91
N GLN A 10 -21.47 -11.45 -70.63
CA GLN A 10 -22.37 -12.51 -70.19
C GLN A 10 -23.83 -12.19 -70.47
N ILE A 11 -24.27 -10.95 -70.26
CA ILE A 11 -25.63 -10.49 -70.57
C ILE A 11 -25.90 -10.59 -72.07
N LYS A 12 -24.95 -10.17 -72.92
CA LYS A 12 -25.08 -10.24 -74.38
C LYS A 12 -25.07 -11.66 -74.96
N THR A 13 -24.43 -12.62 -74.28
CA THR A 13 -24.20 -13.96 -74.84
C THR A 13 -25.08 -15.05 -74.24
N LYS A 14 -25.61 -14.88 -73.03
CA LYS A 14 -26.45 -15.89 -72.36
C LYS A 14 -27.94 -15.60 -72.54
N LYS A 15 -28.69 -16.64 -72.95
CA LYS A 15 -30.15 -16.60 -73.11
C LYS A 15 -30.93 -16.96 -71.83
N SER A 16 -30.29 -17.60 -70.84
CA SER A 16 -30.92 -17.95 -69.56
C SER A 16 -29.91 -18.05 -68.42
N TRP A 17 -30.39 -17.86 -67.18
CA TRP A 17 -29.56 -17.74 -65.98
C TRP A 17 -29.93 -18.74 -64.88
N THR A 18 -28.93 -19.15 -64.11
CA THR A 18 -29.09 -19.91 -62.85
C THR A 18 -28.91 -18.98 -61.65
N GLY A 19 -29.57 -19.27 -60.52
CA GLY A 19 -29.46 -18.48 -59.28
C GLY A 19 -28.02 -18.30 -58.81
N LYS A 20 -27.18 -19.34 -58.94
CA LYS A 20 -25.75 -19.27 -58.60
C LYS A 20 -24.97 -18.27 -59.48
N GLN A 21 -25.33 -18.16 -60.77
CA GLN A 21 -24.68 -17.21 -61.68
C GLN A 21 -25.12 -15.77 -61.40
N VAL A 22 -26.42 -15.56 -61.16
CA VAL A 22 -26.96 -14.25 -60.77
C VAL A 22 -26.34 -13.80 -59.45
N ALA A 23 -26.22 -14.70 -58.48
CA ALA A 23 -25.58 -14.42 -57.21
C ALA A 23 -24.14 -13.92 -57.34
N LYS A 24 -23.34 -14.56 -58.20
CA LYS A 24 -21.94 -14.12 -58.46
C LYS A 24 -21.86 -12.74 -59.10
N VAL A 25 -22.79 -12.41 -60.01
CA VAL A 25 -22.84 -11.09 -60.66
C VAL A 25 -23.25 -10.01 -59.66
N LEU A 26 -24.31 -10.24 -58.89
CA LEU A 26 -24.78 -9.32 -57.87
C LEU A 26 -23.76 -9.12 -56.74
N LEU A 27 -23.08 -10.18 -56.27
CA LEU A 27 -21.99 -10.05 -55.29
C LEU A 27 -20.79 -9.28 -55.83
N SER A 28 -20.43 -9.49 -57.11
CA SER A 28 -19.37 -8.71 -57.74
C SER A 28 -19.74 -7.22 -57.81
N ASN A 29 -21.02 -6.92 -58.08
CA ASN A 29 -21.51 -5.55 -58.07
C ASN A 29 -21.50 -4.91 -56.69
N PHE A 30 -22.00 -5.65 -55.69
CA PHE A 30 -21.97 -5.24 -54.29
C PHE A 30 -20.56 -4.88 -53.85
N PHE A 31 -19.59 -5.74 -54.16
CA PHE A 31 -18.18 -5.54 -53.79
C PHE A 31 -17.60 -4.24 -54.37
N VAL A 32 -17.85 -3.95 -55.65
CA VAL A 32 -17.37 -2.71 -56.28
C VAL A 32 -18.10 -1.50 -55.69
N SER A 33 -19.42 -1.61 -55.53
CA SER A 33 -20.27 -0.54 -55.01
C SER A 33 -19.88 -0.14 -53.59
N ALA A 34 -19.67 -1.12 -52.70
CA ALA A 34 -19.27 -0.89 -51.31
C ALA A 34 -17.92 -0.18 -51.17
N ARG A 35 -17.01 -0.33 -52.15
CA ARG A 35 -15.68 0.30 -52.11
C ARG A 35 -15.59 1.63 -52.86
N THR A 36 -16.40 1.81 -53.90
CA THR A 36 -16.22 2.91 -54.85
C THR A 36 -17.45 3.82 -54.98
N GLY A 37 -18.59 3.44 -54.39
CA GLY A 37 -19.87 4.10 -54.58
C GLY A 37 -20.44 3.95 -56.00
N LYS A 38 -19.81 3.14 -56.86
CA LYS A 38 -20.21 2.94 -58.26
C LYS A 38 -20.66 1.50 -58.51
N ASN A 39 -21.75 1.34 -59.26
CA ASN A 39 -22.23 0.03 -59.70
C ASN A 39 -21.59 -0.35 -61.04
N ILE A 40 -21.22 -1.62 -61.18
CA ILE A 40 -20.80 -2.26 -62.44
C ILE A 40 -21.98 -2.88 -63.21
N ILE A 41 -23.20 -2.85 -62.67
CA ILE A 41 -24.44 -3.25 -63.37
C ILE A 41 -25.55 -2.24 -63.12
N THR A 42 -26.38 -2.02 -64.14
CA THR A 42 -27.54 -1.13 -64.08
C THR A 42 -28.79 -1.88 -63.58
N ASN A 43 -29.81 -1.13 -63.15
CA ASN A 43 -31.09 -1.72 -62.73
C ASN A 43 -31.79 -2.46 -63.90
N GLU A 44 -31.61 -1.98 -65.12
CA GLU A 44 -32.14 -2.60 -66.34
C GLU A 44 -31.50 -3.98 -66.58
N GLU A 45 -30.19 -4.09 -66.36
CA GLU A 45 -29.47 -5.36 -66.49
C GLU A 45 -29.83 -6.35 -65.39
N ILE A 46 -30.07 -5.86 -64.17
CA ILE A 46 -30.59 -6.68 -63.07
C ILE A 46 -31.98 -7.23 -63.44
N THR A 47 -32.85 -6.36 -63.96
CA THR A 47 -34.22 -6.73 -64.41
C THR A 47 -34.18 -7.75 -65.55
N TYR A 48 -33.24 -7.59 -66.49
CA TYR A 48 -33.01 -8.53 -67.58
C TYR A 48 -32.62 -9.93 -67.07
N ILE A 49 -31.65 -9.99 -66.16
CA ILE A 49 -31.19 -11.27 -65.58
C ILE A 49 -32.30 -11.95 -64.76
N GLN A 50 -33.13 -11.17 -64.06
CA GLN A 50 -34.26 -11.66 -63.25
C GLN A 50 -35.40 -12.25 -64.11
N SER A 51 -35.63 -11.71 -65.30
CA SER A 51 -36.71 -12.12 -66.21
C SER A 51 -36.36 -13.32 -67.09
N HIS A 52 -35.11 -13.80 -67.08
CA HIS A 52 -34.64 -14.91 -67.92
C HIS A 52 -34.11 -16.13 -67.12
N PRO A 53 -34.90 -16.70 -66.18
CA PRO A 53 -34.48 -17.87 -65.43
C PRO A 53 -34.44 -19.13 -66.31
N ARG A 54 -33.53 -20.05 -66.01
CA ARG A 54 -33.40 -21.33 -66.75
C ARG A 54 -34.62 -22.26 -66.57
N ASN A 55 -35.30 -22.17 -65.42
CA ASN A 55 -36.54 -22.87 -65.11
C ASN A 55 -37.22 -22.22 -63.87
N SER A 56 -38.40 -22.69 -63.48
CA SER A 56 -39.18 -22.15 -62.36
C SER A 56 -38.49 -22.28 -60.99
N VAL A 57 -37.65 -23.29 -60.79
CA VAL A 57 -36.86 -23.48 -59.56
C VAL A 57 -35.74 -22.43 -59.48
N GLU A 58 -35.05 -22.20 -60.60
CA GLU A 58 -34.02 -21.17 -60.71
C GLU A 58 -34.61 -19.74 -60.61
N ALA A 59 -35.83 -19.52 -61.13
CA ALA A 59 -36.54 -18.25 -60.98
C ALA A 59 -36.74 -17.88 -59.50
N LYS A 60 -37.13 -18.85 -58.68
CA LYS A 60 -37.30 -18.69 -57.22
C LYS A 60 -35.96 -18.36 -56.54
N LYS A 61 -34.88 -19.08 -56.88
CA LYS A 61 -33.53 -18.79 -56.34
C LYS A 61 -33.03 -17.40 -56.72
N ILE A 62 -33.27 -16.97 -57.97
CA ILE A 62 -32.90 -15.64 -58.46
C ILE A 62 -33.66 -14.55 -57.72
N TYR A 63 -34.95 -14.73 -57.49
CA TYR A 63 -35.78 -13.80 -56.73
C TYR A 63 -35.29 -13.68 -55.27
N SER A 64 -35.11 -14.80 -54.56
CA SER A 64 -34.64 -14.81 -53.17
C SER A 64 -33.25 -14.16 -53.02
N PHE A 65 -32.32 -14.42 -53.95
CA PHE A 65 -31.00 -13.79 -53.89
C PHE A 65 -31.04 -12.30 -54.23
N SER A 66 -31.93 -11.87 -55.13
CA SER A 66 -32.09 -10.46 -55.44
C SER A 66 -32.58 -9.66 -54.23
N GLN A 67 -33.48 -10.25 -53.43
CA GLN A 67 -33.91 -9.67 -52.14
C GLN A 67 -32.77 -9.62 -51.11
N LEU A 68 -31.94 -10.67 -51.06
CA LEU A 68 -30.73 -10.67 -50.23
C LEU A 68 -29.74 -9.58 -50.67
N TYR A 69 -29.52 -9.41 -51.97
CA TYR A 69 -28.62 -8.40 -52.52
C TYR A 69 -29.06 -6.97 -52.15
N ILE A 70 -30.35 -6.68 -52.25
CA ILE A 70 -30.93 -5.39 -51.78
C ILE A 70 -30.64 -5.21 -50.28
N SER A 71 -30.83 -6.27 -49.49
CA SER A 71 -30.62 -6.27 -48.05
C SER A 71 -29.14 -6.24 -47.61
N LEU A 72 -28.20 -6.70 -48.44
CA LEU A 72 -26.77 -6.80 -48.07
C LEU A 72 -26.11 -5.42 -47.90
N MET A 73 -26.56 -4.40 -48.65
CA MET A 73 -26.14 -3.02 -48.42
C MET A 73 -26.64 -2.48 -47.09
N ASP A 74 -27.89 -2.77 -46.74
CA ASP A 74 -28.43 -2.38 -45.44
C ASP A 74 -27.66 -3.06 -44.29
N VAL A 75 -27.35 -4.36 -44.41
CA VAL A 75 -26.49 -5.09 -43.46
C VAL A 75 -25.13 -4.44 -43.32
N TYR A 76 -24.48 -4.11 -44.44
CA TYR A 76 -23.15 -3.50 -44.45
C TYR A 76 -23.16 -2.13 -43.74
N ASN A 77 -24.13 -1.28 -44.06
CA ASN A 77 -24.31 0.02 -43.43
C ASN A 77 -24.62 -0.10 -41.92
N ILE A 78 -25.41 -1.10 -41.53
CA ILE A 78 -25.69 -1.41 -40.12
C ILE A 78 -24.38 -1.77 -39.39
N ILE A 79 -23.55 -2.64 -39.96
CA ILE A 79 -22.29 -3.05 -39.33
C ILE A 79 -21.31 -1.89 -39.24
N GLU A 80 -21.22 -1.04 -40.27
CA GLU A 80 -20.42 0.20 -40.19
C GLU A 80 -20.89 1.12 -39.07
N SER A 81 -22.21 1.28 -38.91
CA SER A 81 -22.80 2.06 -37.81
C SER A 81 -22.47 1.47 -36.43
N TYR A 82 -22.61 0.15 -36.26
CA TYR A 82 -22.24 -0.52 -35.01
C TYR A 82 -20.74 -0.46 -34.74
N ALA A 83 -19.89 -0.56 -35.77
CA ALA A 83 -18.45 -0.41 -35.63
C ALA A 83 -18.08 1.00 -35.16
N ALA A 84 -18.68 2.04 -35.76
CA ALA A 84 -18.47 3.43 -35.35
C ALA A 84 -18.89 3.65 -33.88
N GLN A 85 -20.04 3.10 -33.47
CA GLN A 85 -20.50 3.17 -32.07
C GLN A 85 -19.55 2.45 -31.12
N ALA A 86 -19.12 1.24 -31.45
CA ALA A 86 -18.18 0.48 -30.63
C ALA A 86 -16.83 1.19 -30.49
N ASN A 87 -16.27 1.71 -31.58
CA ASN A 87 -15.03 2.48 -31.55
C ASN A 87 -15.17 3.74 -30.69
N SER A 88 -16.29 4.47 -30.80
CA SER A 88 -16.58 5.60 -29.92
C SER A 88 -16.65 5.18 -28.44
N SER A 89 -17.20 4.02 -28.14
CA SER A 89 -17.30 3.48 -26.78
C SER A 89 -15.96 3.06 -26.21
N VAL A 90 -15.08 2.44 -27.01
CA VAL A 90 -13.69 2.15 -26.62
C VAL A 90 -12.91 3.43 -26.35
N ALA A 91 -13.06 4.46 -27.20
CA ALA A 91 -12.42 5.75 -27.01
C ALA A 91 -12.90 6.46 -25.72
N LEU A 92 -14.20 6.39 -25.42
CA LEU A 92 -14.76 6.93 -24.17
C LEU A 92 -14.16 6.23 -22.94
N LEU A 93 -14.07 4.91 -22.95
CA LEU A 93 -13.45 4.14 -21.85
C LEU A 93 -11.96 4.49 -21.70
N SER A 94 -11.23 4.57 -22.82
CA SER A 94 -9.79 4.91 -22.85
C SER A 94 -9.51 6.31 -22.32
N ASN A 95 -10.24 7.32 -22.79
CA ASN A 95 -10.06 8.71 -22.34
C ASN A 95 -10.39 8.85 -20.86
N SER A 96 -11.46 8.20 -20.41
CA SER A 96 -11.80 8.13 -19.00
C SER A 96 -10.63 7.56 -18.19
N LEU A 97 -10.09 6.41 -18.58
CA LEU A 97 -8.96 5.77 -17.88
C LEU A 97 -7.69 6.66 -17.85
N LYS A 98 -7.30 7.27 -18.98
CA LYS A 98 -6.13 8.17 -19.08
C LYS A 98 -6.24 9.38 -18.15
N VAL A 99 -7.43 9.99 -18.07
CA VAL A 99 -7.68 11.14 -17.18
C VAL A 99 -7.46 10.74 -15.72
N HIS A 100 -8.01 9.60 -15.30
CA HIS A 100 -7.86 9.11 -13.93
C HIS A 100 -6.39 8.81 -13.57
N PHE A 101 -5.62 8.20 -14.47
CA PHE A 101 -4.22 7.89 -14.19
C PHE A 101 -3.34 9.14 -14.09
N ARG A 102 -3.48 10.08 -15.03
CA ARG A 102 -2.74 11.36 -14.98
C ARG A 102 -3.02 12.12 -13.69
N MET A 103 -4.27 12.12 -13.24
CA MET A 103 -4.67 12.74 -11.97
C MET A 103 -4.03 12.05 -10.76
N LEU A 104 -3.94 10.71 -10.76
CA LEU A 104 -3.32 9.94 -9.68
C LEU A 104 -1.80 10.13 -9.63
N GLN A 105 -1.11 10.09 -10.78
CA GLN A 105 0.32 10.36 -10.87
C GLN A 105 0.65 11.77 -10.37
N PHE A 106 -0.14 12.76 -10.79
CA PHE A 106 0.04 14.15 -10.38
C PHE A 106 -0.12 14.30 -8.86
N ARG A 107 -1.14 13.68 -8.27
CA ARG A 107 -1.36 13.72 -6.82
C ARG A 107 -0.18 13.15 -6.04
N GLU A 108 0.36 12.04 -6.49
CA GLU A 108 1.46 11.36 -5.79
C GLU A 108 2.79 12.09 -5.93
N HIS A 109 3.06 12.70 -7.09
CA HIS A 109 4.16 13.64 -7.24
C HIS A 109 4.03 14.82 -6.25
N GLN A 110 2.82 15.31 -5.99
CA GLN A 110 2.59 16.34 -4.99
C GLN A 110 2.76 15.84 -3.55
N LEU A 111 2.31 14.62 -3.23
CA LEU A 111 2.47 14.06 -1.87
C LEU A 111 3.93 13.76 -1.53
N SER A 112 4.78 13.54 -2.54
CA SER A 112 6.20 13.24 -2.43
C SER A 112 7.11 14.46 -2.62
N THR A 113 6.55 15.67 -2.75
CA THR A 113 7.31 16.93 -2.86
C THR A 113 7.17 17.78 -1.59
N PRO A 114 8.18 18.64 -1.28
CA PRO A 114 8.13 19.55 -0.14
C PRO A 114 6.84 20.39 -0.12
N LEU A 115 6.31 20.66 1.08
CA LEU A 115 5.14 21.54 1.23
C LEU A 115 5.51 22.98 0.85
N MET A 116 4.76 23.61 -0.03
CA MET A 116 4.97 25.03 -0.34
C MET A 116 4.13 25.91 0.59
N ILE A 117 4.75 26.91 1.22
CA ILE A 117 4.11 27.84 2.17
C ILE A 117 4.52 29.29 1.89
N THR A 118 3.71 30.26 2.31
CA THR A 118 4.07 31.69 2.26
C THR A 118 5.01 32.04 3.41
N GLU A 119 5.69 33.19 3.32
CA GLU A 119 6.43 33.75 4.47
C GLU A 119 5.54 34.00 5.69
N ALA A 120 4.29 34.42 5.48
CA ALA A 120 3.35 34.67 6.58
C ALA A 120 3.01 33.36 7.31
N GLN A 121 2.78 32.29 6.55
CA GLN A 121 2.57 30.95 7.10
C GLN A 121 3.82 30.42 7.80
N GLU A 122 5.01 30.65 7.23
CA GLU A 122 6.25 30.26 7.89
C GLU A 122 6.41 30.96 9.25
N LYS A 123 6.19 32.28 9.31
CA LYS A 123 6.24 33.05 10.57
C LYS A 123 5.26 32.49 11.61
N GLU A 124 4.04 32.18 11.20
CA GLU A 124 3.04 31.57 12.08
C GLU A 124 3.48 30.18 12.58
N TYR A 125 3.97 29.31 11.68
CA TYR A 125 4.40 27.96 12.05
C TYR A 125 5.66 27.97 12.92
N LEU A 126 6.58 28.91 12.70
CA LEU A 126 7.73 29.11 13.58
C LEU A 126 7.32 29.60 14.97
N LYS A 127 6.31 30.48 15.05
CA LYS A 127 5.73 30.89 16.35
C LYS A 127 5.08 29.70 17.07
N ASN A 128 4.26 28.92 16.38
CA ASN A 128 3.64 27.71 16.95
C ASN A 128 4.68 26.69 17.40
N TYR A 129 5.78 26.58 16.65
CA TYR A 129 6.91 25.74 17.02
C TYR A 129 7.59 26.25 18.29
N GLN A 130 7.83 27.55 18.43
CA GLN A 130 8.37 28.14 19.66
C GLN A 130 7.44 27.89 20.86
N GLU A 131 6.14 28.12 20.72
CA GLU A 131 5.15 27.82 21.77
C GLU A 131 5.15 26.34 22.16
N TYR A 132 5.30 25.43 21.18
CA TYR A 132 5.47 24.00 21.44
C TYR A 132 6.73 23.70 22.25
N LEU A 133 7.88 24.30 21.88
CA LEU A 133 9.13 24.12 22.62
C LEU A 133 8.99 24.63 24.05
N GLU A 134 8.43 25.83 24.25
CA GLU A 134 8.16 26.39 25.57
C GLU A 134 7.26 25.50 26.41
N GLY A 135 6.17 24.99 25.83
CA GLY A 135 5.27 24.05 26.49
C GLY A 135 5.92 22.70 26.84
N ARG A 136 6.95 22.28 26.09
CA ARG A 136 7.74 21.07 26.43
C ARG A 136 8.75 21.34 27.53
N VAL A 137 9.45 22.46 27.43
CA VAL A 137 10.37 22.96 28.45
C VAL A 137 9.65 23.02 29.80
N ARG A 138 8.49 23.71 29.88
CA ARG A 138 7.67 23.80 31.11
C ARG A 138 7.28 22.44 31.70
N ARG A 139 6.89 21.48 30.86
CA ARG A 139 6.55 20.11 31.30
C ARG A 139 7.74 19.31 31.83
N ASN A 140 8.93 19.52 31.25
CA ASN A 140 10.14 18.88 31.75
C ASN A 140 10.60 19.54 33.06
N PHE A 141 10.49 20.87 33.18
CA PHE A 141 10.77 21.63 34.40
C PHE A 141 9.99 21.12 35.63
N SER A 142 8.77 20.60 35.43
CA SER A 142 7.92 20.06 36.51
C SER A 142 8.19 18.60 36.87
N LYS A 143 9.06 17.88 36.15
CA LYS A 143 9.37 16.48 36.47
C LYS A 143 10.14 16.38 37.79
N THR A 144 9.68 15.52 38.69
CA THR A 144 10.29 15.27 39.99
C THR A 144 11.39 14.22 39.90
N GLU A 145 12.38 14.33 40.77
CA GLU A 145 13.52 13.44 40.86
C GLU A 145 13.76 13.11 42.34
N THR A 146 13.92 11.83 42.70
CA THR A 146 14.29 11.45 44.07
C THR A 146 15.80 11.56 44.29
N TRP A 147 16.23 11.55 45.55
CA TRP A 147 17.67 11.55 45.87
C TRP A 147 18.38 10.35 45.23
N LEU A 148 17.85 9.13 45.42
CA LEU A 148 18.41 7.92 44.84
C LEU A 148 18.48 8.02 43.32
N SER A 149 17.42 8.53 42.67
CA SER A 149 17.39 8.67 41.22
C SER A 149 18.50 9.57 40.70
N PHE A 150 18.66 10.71 41.35
CA PHE A 150 19.67 11.69 41.01
C PHE A 150 21.09 11.11 41.14
N LEU A 151 21.39 10.46 42.28
CA LEU A 151 22.71 9.85 42.49
C LEU A 151 22.98 8.70 41.54
N MET A 152 21.99 7.85 41.26
CA MET A 152 22.17 6.73 40.33
C MET A 152 22.48 7.25 38.92
N LYS A 153 21.80 8.31 38.43
CA LYS A 153 22.13 8.92 37.12
C LYS A 153 23.56 9.42 37.05
N ARG A 154 24.04 10.03 38.13
CA ARG A 154 25.38 10.60 38.22
C ARG A 154 26.46 9.51 38.34
N ASP A 155 26.24 8.52 39.20
CA ASP A 155 27.30 7.63 39.69
C ASP A 155 27.33 6.25 38.99
N THR A 156 26.28 5.86 38.24
CA THR A 156 26.21 4.51 37.62
C THR A 156 27.47 4.17 36.83
N ASN A 157 27.95 5.08 35.98
CA ASN A 157 29.15 4.85 35.19
C ASN A 157 30.41 4.72 36.05
N PHE A 158 30.49 5.44 37.17
CA PHE A 158 31.61 5.35 38.10
C PHE A 158 31.62 4.02 38.86
N ILE A 159 30.48 3.61 39.43
CA ILE A 159 30.34 2.35 40.18
C ILE A 159 30.71 1.15 39.31
N GLU A 160 30.27 1.15 38.05
CA GLU A 160 30.50 0.05 37.11
C GLU A 160 31.95 -0.05 36.62
N ASN A 161 32.70 1.04 36.64
CA ASN A 161 34.08 1.08 36.13
C ASN A 161 35.12 1.23 37.24
N ILE A 162 34.74 1.04 38.51
CA ILE A 162 35.59 1.26 39.69
C ILE A 162 36.92 0.46 39.66
N ASP A 163 36.96 -0.71 39.01
CA ASP A 163 38.19 -1.52 38.82
C ASP A 163 39.08 -1.05 37.67
N LEU A 164 38.49 -0.36 36.70
CA LEU A 164 39.14 0.15 35.50
C LEU A 164 39.64 1.57 35.71
N ILE A 165 39.82 2.01 36.95
CA ILE A 165 40.31 3.35 37.28
C ILE A 165 41.81 3.32 37.60
N PRO A 166 42.72 3.23 36.61
CA PRO A 166 44.04 3.78 36.78
C PRO A 166 43.93 5.29 36.55
N LYS A 167 44.02 6.10 37.61
CA LYS A 167 44.28 7.56 37.50
C LYS A 167 43.37 8.34 36.51
N PHE A 168 42.04 8.27 36.67
CA PHE A 168 41.15 9.27 36.04
C PHE A 168 41.00 10.44 37.04
N SER A 169 41.64 11.60 36.87
CA SER A 169 41.53 12.60 35.78
C SER A 169 40.11 13.14 35.72
N ASP A 170 39.90 14.31 36.36
CA ASP A 170 38.93 15.42 36.20
C ASP A 170 37.47 15.18 35.73
N LYS A 171 37.11 13.96 35.35
CA LYS A 171 35.90 13.60 34.59
C LYS A 171 34.82 13.00 35.48
N TYR A 172 35.16 12.60 36.71
CA TYR A 172 34.26 12.04 37.71
C TYR A 172 34.67 12.61 39.08
N PRO A 173 33.99 13.65 39.61
CA PRO A 173 34.43 14.38 40.81
C PRO A 173 34.08 13.64 42.13
N HIS A 174 34.26 12.32 42.17
CA HIS A 174 33.97 11.52 43.36
C HIS A 174 35.15 11.55 44.34
N SER A 175 34.85 11.56 45.63
CA SER A 175 35.90 11.52 46.66
C SER A 175 36.54 10.13 46.75
N GLU A 176 37.81 10.10 47.15
CA GLU A 176 38.54 8.85 47.49
C GLU A 176 37.74 8.01 48.50
N LYS A 177 37.06 8.68 49.44
CA LYS A 177 36.15 8.06 50.40
C LYS A 177 35.03 7.28 49.71
N THR A 178 34.33 7.87 48.73
CA THR A 178 33.26 7.18 47.99
C THR A 178 33.79 5.97 47.22
N ALA A 179 34.97 6.08 46.60
CA ALA A 179 35.63 4.98 45.90
C ALA A 179 36.03 3.83 46.83
N MET A 180 36.54 4.15 48.03
CA MET A 180 36.90 3.16 49.05
C MET A 180 35.67 2.38 49.56
N ILE A 181 34.55 3.07 49.82
CA ILE A 181 33.30 2.42 50.28
C ILE A 181 32.81 1.42 49.23
N ILE A 182 32.76 1.82 47.95
CA ILE A 182 32.34 0.91 46.86
C ILE A 182 33.31 -0.26 46.72
N SER A 183 34.62 -0.04 46.90
CA SER A 183 35.62 -1.11 46.85
C SER A 183 35.45 -2.11 48.00
N GLN A 184 35.09 -1.64 49.20
CA GLN A 184 34.76 -2.51 50.33
C GLN A 184 33.48 -3.32 50.07
N TYR A 185 32.50 -2.74 49.39
CA TYR A 185 31.26 -3.45 49.03
C TYR A 185 31.47 -4.67 48.15
N LYS A 186 32.63 -4.83 47.49
CA LYS A 186 33.00 -6.04 46.73
C LYS A 186 33.29 -7.26 47.59
N VAL A 187 33.52 -7.06 48.88
CA VAL A 187 33.79 -8.15 49.83
C VAL A 187 32.79 -8.15 50.99
N SER A 188 32.08 -7.04 51.22
CA SER A 188 30.99 -6.96 52.19
C SER A 188 29.75 -7.68 51.69
N LYS A 189 29.14 -8.49 52.55
CA LYS A 189 27.87 -9.20 52.26
C LYS A 189 26.66 -8.32 52.59
N ILE A 190 25.52 -8.64 51.98
CA ILE A 190 24.23 -8.11 52.41
C ILE A 190 23.84 -8.77 53.74
N ASN A 191 23.34 -7.98 54.69
CA ASN A 191 22.87 -8.49 55.98
C ASN A 191 21.39 -8.92 55.90
N ASP A 192 20.52 -8.09 55.31
CA ASP A 192 19.10 -8.42 55.11
C ASP A 192 18.85 -9.22 53.82
N ILE A 193 19.21 -10.50 53.88
CA ILE A 193 19.11 -11.43 52.74
C ILE A 193 17.64 -11.67 52.35
N ASP A 194 16.72 -11.68 53.30
CA ASP A 194 15.31 -11.98 53.04
C ASP A 194 14.63 -10.84 52.28
N PHE A 195 14.88 -9.58 52.66
CA PHE A 195 14.42 -8.44 51.89
C PHE A 195 15.09 -8.37 50.52
N ALA A 196 16.40 -8.65 50.44
CA ALA A 196 17.13 -8.66 49.17
C ALA A 196 16.55 -9.68 48.16
N LYS A 197 16.16 -10.87 48.64
CA LYS A 197 15.45 -11.89 47.84
C LYS A 197 14.11 -11.39 47.35
N LYS A 198 13.26 -10.89 48.26
CA LYS A 198 11.93 -10.33 47.97
C LYS A 198 12.01 -9.17 46.95
N LEU A 199 13.03 -8.32 47.07
CA LEU A 199 13.29 -7.22 46.14
C LEU A 199 13.66 -7.74 44.74
N SER A 200 14.57 -8.72 44.68
CA SER A 200 15.03 -9.31 43.42
C SER A 200 13.90 -10.02 42.66
N GLU A 201 13.11 -10.85 43.35
CA GLU A 201 11.99 -11.59 42.74
C GLU A 201 10.92 -10.68 42.13
N ARG A 202 10.76 -9.48 42.68
CA ARG A 202 9.78 -8.50 42.21
C ARG A 202 10.29 -7.68 41.02
N LEU A 203 11.56 -7.26 41.06
CA LEU A 203 12.18 -6.48 39.98
C LEU A 203 12.45 -7.32 38.73
N PHE A 204 12.54 -8.64 38.88
CA PHE A 204 12.87 -9.57 37.82
C PHE A 204 11.87 -10.74 37.81
N ALA A 205 10.95 -10.74 36.83
CA ALA A 205 9.95 -11.79 36.71
C ALA A 205 10.60 -13.18 36.53
N LYS A 206 10.20 -14.14 37.40
CA LYS A 206 10.50 -15.58 37.40
C LYS A 206 11.80 -16.00 36.70
N GLY A 207 12.81 -16.27 37.54
CA GLY A 207 13.95 -17.12 37.18
C GLY A 207 15.13 -16.32 36.65
N ILE A 208 15.88 -15.73 37.56
CA ILE A 208 17.09 -14.97 37.27
C ILE A 208 17.96 -15.11 38.50
N MET A 209 19.12 -15.80 38.45
CA MET A 209 20.31 -15.58 39.30
C MET A 209 21.49 -16.45 38.79
N ASP A 210 22.48 -15.82 38.16
CA ASP A 210 23.86 -16.31 38.20
C ASP A 210 24.74 -15.15 38.70
N PRO A 211 25.29 -15.23 39.93
CA PRO A 211 26.13 -14.19 40.50
C PRO A 211 27.46 -14.03 39.77
N ASN A 212 27.90 -14.99 38.95
CA ASN A 212 29.23 -14.98 38.34
C ASN A 212 29.26 -14.34 36.93
N MET A 213 28.12 -13.91 36.39
CA MET A 213 28.07 -13.23 35.09
C MET A 213 28.19 -11.71 35.21
N ALA A 214 29.18 -11.12 34.54
CA ALA A 214 29.20 -9.70 34.24
C ALA A 214 27.99 -9.35 33.35
N MET A 215 27.15 -8.40 33.78
CA MET A 215 25.92 -8.06 33.06
C MET A 215 26.18 -7.09 31.91
N THR A 216 26.03 -7.59 30.69
CA THR A 216 25.96 -6.79 29.46
C THR A 216 24.73 -5.84 29.44
N ASN A 217 24.73 -4.83 28.58
CA ASN A 217 23.61 -3.86 28.47
C ASN A 217 22.21 -4.50 28.28
N TYR A 218 22.11 -5.64 27.59
CA TYR A 218 20.83 -6.35 27.49
C TYR A 218 20.50 -7.15 28.75
N GLN A 219 21.48 -7.74 29.43
CA GLN A 219 21.27 -8.38 30.73
C GLN A 219 20.82 -7.37 31.79
N ARG A 220 21.20 -6.09 31.72
CA ARG A 220 20.62 -5.03 32.58
C ARG A 220 19.12 -4.82 32.34
N VAL A 221 18.68 -5.05 31.10
CA VAL A 221 17.27 -4.93 30.70
C VAL A 221 16.46 -6.20 31.00
N PHE A 222 17.06 -7.39 30.92
CA PHE A 222 16.34 -8.66 31.09
C PHE A 222 16.65 -9.37 32.42
N GLY A 223 17.71 -9.00 33.14
CA GLY A 223 18.36 -9.74 34.24
C GLY A 223 19.24 -10.91 33.75
N PRO A 224 20.08 -11.54 34.60
CA PRO A 224 20.81 -12.77 34.26
C PRO A 224 19.88 -13.99 34.05
N ALA A 225 19.87 -14.61 32.86
CA ALA A 225 18.99 -15.76 32.59
C ALA A 225 19.66 -17.12 32.92
N PRO A 226 18.94 -18.09 33.53
CA PRO A 226 19.45 -19.44 33.75
C PRO A 226 19.82 -20.15 32.44
N LEU A 227 20.80 -21.07 32.50
CA LEU A 227 21.24 -21.88 31.35
C LEU A 227 20.08 -22.60 30.63
N GLN A 228 19.05 -23.04 31.36
CA GLN A 228 17.87 -23.70 30.80
C GLN A 228 17.06 -22.77 29.87
N TYR A 229 17.05 -21.47 30.15
CA TYR A 229 16.38 -20.44 29.36
C TYR A 229 17.20 -20.15 28.09
N THR A 230 18.54 -20.14 28.19
CA THR A 230 19.42 -20.01 27.01
C THR A 230 19.23 -21.15 26.01
N ALA A 231 19.02 -22.38 26.51
CA ALA A 231 18.73 -23.55 25.68
C ALA A 231 17.35 -23.47 25.01
N ALA A 232 16.32 -23.00 25.73
CA ALA A 232 14.98 -22.78 25.17
C ALA A 232 14.99 -21.70 24.07
N ILE A 233 15.68 -20.57 24.32
CA ILE A 233 15.88 -19.49 23.33
C ILE A 233 16.64 -20.02 22.11
N ALA A 234 17.73 -20.76 22.33
CA ALA A 234 18.54 -21.33 21.26
C ALA A 234 17.72 -22.26 20.37
N LYS A 235 16.92 -23.14 20.98
CA LYS A 235 16.04 -24.07 20.28
C LYS A 235 14.94 -23.33 19.51
N GLN A 236 14.28 -22.37 20.13
CA GLN A 236 13.13 -21.67 19.55
C GLN A 236 13.51 -20.71 18.42
N TYR A 237 14.67 -20.06 18.51
CA TYR A 237 15.16 -19.11 17.51
C TYR A 237 16.28 -19.66 16.62
N GLY A 238 16.61 -20.94 16.74
CA GLY A 238 17.58 -21.61 15.88
C GLY A 238 19.03 -21.16 16.08
N TYR A 239 19.41 -20.65 17.26
CA TYR A 239 20.80 -20.26 17.51
C TYR A 239 21.69 -21.50 17.70
N HIS A 240 22.76 -21.60 16.92
CA HIS A 240 23.68 -22.73 16.97
C HIS A 240 24.57 -22.74 18.23
N ASN A 241 24.91 -21.57 18.77
CA ASN A 241 25.65 -21.46 20.01
C ASN A 241 24.67 -21.16 21.17
N LYS A 242 24.46 -22.15 22.05
CA LYS A 242 23.56 -22.05 23.20
C LYS A 242 24.02 -21.00 24.22
N GLU A 243 25.33 -20.86 24.43
CA GLU A 243 25.90 -19.87 25.35
C GLU A 243 25.70 -18.44 24.86
N LYS A 244 25.67 -18.23 23.53
CA LYS A 244 25.42 -16.91 22.91
C LYS A 244 23.95 -16.66 22.55
N ALA A 245 23.07 -17.63 22.74
CA ALA A 245 21.67 -17.51 22.36
C ALA A 245 20.95 -16.36 23.11
N LEU A 246 21.25 -16.22 24.40
CA LEU A 246 20.73 -15.11 25.21
C LEU A 246 21.25 -13.76 24.73
N PHE A 247 22.52 -13.69 24.31
CA PHE A 247 23.12 -12.48 23.75
C PHE A 247 22.40 -12.05 22.46
N HIS A 248 22.25 -12.97 21.51
CA HIS A 248 21.61 -12.65 20.23
C HIS A 248 20.13 -12.32 20.39
N TYR A 249 19.43 -13.06 21.25
CA TYR A 249 18.05 -12.75 21.60
C TYR A 249 17.93 -11.39 22.30
N GLY A 250 18.76 -11.13 23.31
CA GLY A 250 18.79 -9.87 24.03
C GLY A 250 19.08 -8.68 23.13
N GLN A 251 20.01 -8.80 22.18
CA GLN A 251 20.24 -7.77 21.16
C GLN A 251 19.03 -7.59 20.23
N LYS A 252 18.39 -8.68 19.81
CA LYS A 252 17.20 -8.64 18.94
C LYS A 252 16.03 -7.93 19.63
N VAL A 253 15.79 -8.24 20.90
CA VAL A 253 14.74 -7.59 21.71
C VAL A 253 15.13 -6.16 22.06
N LEU A 254 16.38 -5.88 22.46
CA LEU A 254 16.87 -4.52 22.69
C LEU A 254 16.74 -3.65 21.45
N LYS A 255 17.10 -4.16 20.26
CA LYS A 255 16.94 -3.41 19.01
C LYS A 255 15.48 -3.04 18.79
N GLU A 256 14.55 -3.91 19.16
CA GLU A 256 13.12 -3.61 19.09
C GLU A 256 12.66 -2.68 20.22
N ILE A 257 13.17 -2.81 21.44
CA ILE A 257 12.90 -1.86 22.53
C ILE A 257 13.42 -0.48 22.13
N TYR A 258 14.66 -0.36 21.67
CA TYR A 258 15.20 0.88 21.15
C TYR A 258 14.45 1.36 19.94
N LYS A 259 13.96 0.49 19.06
CA LYS A 259 13.06 0.89 17.97
C LYS A 259 11.74 1.44 18.51
N LEU A 260 11.10 0.76 19.46
CA LEU A 260 9.82 1.16 20.04
C LEU A 260 9.97 2.46 20.83
N LEU A 261 11.04 2.57 21.61
CA LEU A 261 11.43 3.77 22.31
C LEU A 261 11.72 4.86 21.29
N TYR A 262 12.66 4.67 20.35
CA TYR A 262 13.09 5.67 19.36
C TYR A 262 11.98 6.15 18.40
N TYR A 263 11.20 5.25 17.81
CA TYR A 263 10.14 5.60 16.86
C TYR A 263 8.81 5.98 17.54
N HIS A 264 8.62 5.64 18.82
CA HIS A 264 7.42 5.98 19.58
C HIS A 264 7.75 6.69 20.91
N GLN A 265 8.80 7.52 20.95
CA GLN A 265 9.29 8.17 22.17
C GLN A 265 8.13 8.88 22.88
N LYS A 266 7.75 8.34 24.06
CA LYS A 266 6.66 8.76 24.99
C LYS A 266 5.28 8.09 24.84
N HIS A 267 5.12 7.10 23.97
CA HIS A 267 3.93 6.22 23.98
C HIS A 267 4.13 4.91 24.71
N PHE A 268 5.38 4.55 24.97
CA PHE A 268 5.73 3.40 25.79
C PHE A 268 6.69 3.85 26.88
N SER A 269 6.36 3.54 28.14
CA SER A 269 7.39 3.44 29.17
C SER A 269 8.39 2.35 28.75
N PHE A 270 9.57 2.34 29.36
CA PHE A 270 10.53 1.26 29.13
C PHE A 270 9.88 -0.12 29.31
N ASP A 271 9.06 -0.27 30.36
CA ASP A 271 8.29 -1.47 30.67
C ASP A 271 7.25 -1.83 29.58
N GLU A 272 6.53 -0.86 29.03
CA GLU A 272 5.57 -1.13 27.96
C GLU A 272 6.28 -1.50 26.65
N ALA A 273 7.42 -0.87 26.35
CA ALA A 273 8.24 -1.19 25.19
C ALA A 273 8.84 -2.59 25.32
N LEU A 274 9.32 -2.94 26.52
CA LEU A 274 9.80 -4.26 26.88
C LEU A 274 8.69 -5.31 26.74
N LYS A 275 7.50 -5.07 27.32
CA LYS A 275 6.34 -5.97 27.25
C LYS A 275 5.92 -6.22 25.79
N LYS A 276 5.91 -5.18 24.96
CA LYS A 276 5.61 -5.31 23.52
C LYS A 276 6.70 -6.02 22.74
N ALA A 277 7.97 -5.74 23.03
CA ALA A 277 9.08 -6.41 22.39
C ALA A 277 9.12 -7.91 22.74
N LEU A 278 8.83 -8.26 23.99
CA LEU A 278 8.70 -9.65 24.44
C LEU A 278 7.47 -10.35 23.84
N ALA A 279 6.33 -9.64 23.68
CA ALA A 279 5.17 -10.19 22.99
C ALA A 279 5.44 -10.43 21.49
N LYS A 280 6.28 -9.60 20.86
CA LYS A 280 6.72 -9.76 19.47
C LYS A 280 7.73 -10.89 19.30
N TYR A 281 8.58 -11.09 20.31
CA TYR A 281 9.57 -12.17 20.35
C TYR A 281 9.33 -13.07 21.56
N PRO A 282 8.20 -13.80 21.60
CA PRO A 282 7.84 -14.59 22.76
C PRO A 282 8.79 -15.75 22.93
N VAL A 283 9.24 -16.00 24.16
CA VAL A 283 9.97 -17.22 24.51
C VAL A 283 9.09 -18.05 25.42
N ASN A 284 8.90 -19.33 25.07
CA ASN A 284 8.25 -20.28 25.97
C ASN A 284 9.30 -20.75 26.98
N PHE A 285 9.38 -20.05 28.10
CA PHE A 285 10.23 -20.47 29.19
C PHE A 285 9.66 -21.71 29.88
N PRO A 286 10.48 -22.73 30.15
CA PRO A 286 10.03 -23.83 31.00
C PRO A 286 9.63 -23.28 32.37
N GLU A 287 8.51 -23.76 32.94
CA GLU A 287 8.12 -23.41 34.31
C GLU A 287 9.19 -23.94 35.26
N GLY A 288 10.09 -23.06 35.70
CA GLY A 288 11.12 -23.35 36.68
C GLY A 288 10.84 -22.62 37.99
N THR A 289 11.03 -23.30 39.11
CA THR A 289 11.19 -22.66 40.42
C THR A 289 12.35 -21.66 40.34
N PRO A 290 12.20 -20.41 40.82
CA PRO A 290 13.31 -19.46 40.91
C PRO A 290 14.49 -20.12 41.61
N GLN A 291 15.69 -20.01 41.04
CA GLN A 291 16.88 -20.44 41.79
C GLN A 291 17.09 -19.46 42.97
N PRO A 292 17.33 -19.97 44.19
CA PRO A 292 17.49 -19.12 45.36
C PRO A 292 18.72 -18.23 45.21
N MET A 293 18.63 -17.03 45.77
CA MET A 293 19.76 -16.11 45.83
C MET A 293 20.96 -16.76 46.50
N PRO A 294 22.17 -16.67 45.89
CA PRO A 294 23.39 -17.12 46.53
C PRO A 294 23.54 -16.43 47.89
N ASN A 295 23.76 -17.21 48.95
CA ASN A 295 23.89 -16.71 50.31
C ASN A 295 25.15 -15.84 50.51
N ASP A 296 26.00 -15.74 49.50
CA ASP A 296 27.30 -15.07 49.48
C ASP A 296 27.35 -13.83 48.58
N ILE A 297 26.20 -13.32 48.11
CA ILE A 297 26.17 -12.11 47.30
C ILE A 297 26.73 -10.89 48.04
N THR A 298 27.63 -10.17 47.38
CA THR A 298 28.23 -8.96 47.93
C THR A 298 27.31 -7.76 47.74
N LYS A 299 27.50 -6.73 48.56
CA LYS A 299 26.77 -5.45 48.40
C LYS A 299 27.02 -4.85 47.02
N TYR A 300 28.24 -4.98 46.50
CA TYR A 300 28.59 -4.50 45.15
C TYR A 300 27.83 -5.26 44.06
N ASP A 301 27.78 -6.58 44.16
CA ASP A 301 27.03 -7.41 43.24
C ASP A 301 25.55 -7.03 43.23
N PHE A 302 24.96 -6.81 44.40
CA PHE A 302 23.55 -6.44 44.49
C PHE A 302 23.27 -5.01 44.02
N LEU A 303 24.16 -4.06 44.32
CA LEU A 303 24.08 -2.69 43.82
C LEU A 303 24.10 -2.67 42.29
N THR A 304 25.04 -3.38 41.67
CA THR A 304 25.25 -3.37 40.21
C THR A 304 24.28 -4.28 39.45
N LYS A 305 23.81 -5.38 40.07
CA LYS A 305 22.97 -6.38 39.39
C LYS A 305 21.48 -6.26 39.72
N VAL A 306 21.12 -5.60 40.82
CA VAL A 306 19.72 -5.46 41.27
C VAL A 306 19.28 -4.01 41.38
N ILE A 307 20.00 -3.18 42.16
CA ILE A 307 19.59 -1.79 42.42
C ILE A 307 19.69 -0.91 41.15
N ILE A 308 20.85 -0.85 40.50
CA ILE A 308 21.05 -0.03 39.28
C ILE A 308 20.12 -0.48 38.13
N PRO A 309 19.97 -1.78 37.81
CA PRO A 309 19.03 -2.20 36.78
C PRO A 309 17.56 -1.99 37.18
N GLY A 310 17.20 -2.18 38.46
CA GLY A 310 15.87 -1.89 38.98
C GLY A 310 15.50 -0.41 38.88
N TYR A 311 16.50 0.47 39.04
CA TYR A 311 16.40 1.90 38.80
C TYR A 311 16.11 2.21 37.32
N VAL A 312 16.88 1.64 36.39
CA VAL A 312 16.73 1.84 34.94
C VAL A 312 15.37 1.38 34.42
N LYS A 313 14.78 0.34 35.02
CA LYS A 313 13.47 -0.20 34.67
C LYS A 313 12.29 0.54 35.28
N GLU A 314 12.53 1.58 36.07
CA GLU A 314 11.49 2.25 36.88
C GLU A 314 10.79 1.35 37.93
N GLY A 315 11.22 0.09 38.09
CA GLY A 315 10.59 -0.89 38.98
C GLY A 315 10.79 -0.61 40.47
N LEU A 316 11.86 0.08 40.84
CA LEU A 316 12.10 0.55 42.22
C LEU A 316 11.08 1.63 42.65
N TRP A 317 10.47 2.36 41.72
CA TRP A 317 9.59 3.51 42.03
C TRP A 317 8.19 3.11 42.49
N ASN A 318 7.76 1.88 42.19
CA ASN A 318 6.50 1.34 42.69
C ASN A 318 6.61 0.74 44.10
N TRP A 319 7.81 0.76 44.69
CA TRP A 319 8.05 0.36 46.07
C TRP A 319 7.95 1.60 46.99
N GLN A 320 6.75 2.14 47.14
CA GLN A 320 6.48 3.21 48.10
C GLN A 320 6.34 2.64 49.51
N THR A 321 7.42 2.07 50.06
CA THR A 321 7.41 1.65 51.46
C THR A 321 8.66 2.07 52.19
N GLN A 322 8.43 2.48 53.44
CA GLN A 322 9.43 2.71 54.47
C GLN A 322 10.49 1.59 54.51
N GLU A 323 10.07 0.33 54.27
CA GLU A 323 10.91 -0.88 54.21
C GLU A 323 12.08 -0.78 53.21
N LEU A 324 11.87 -0.26 51.99
CA LEU A 324 12.96 -0.11 51.00
C LEU A 324 13.90 1.05 51.35
N ASN A 325 13.35 2.16 51.87
CA ASN A 325 14.17 3.27 52.34
C ASN A 325 15.09 2.83 53.48
N ASP A 326 14.57 2.04 54.42
CA ASP A 326 15.33 1.54 55.57
C ASP A 326 16.39 0.53 55.10
N PHE A 327 16.04 -0.43 54.23
CA PHE A 327 17.01 -1.33 53.60
C PHE A 327 18.13 -0.58 52.86
N LEU A 328 17.80 0.44 52.06
CA LEU A 328 18.79 1.23 51.33
C LEU A 328 19.73 2.01 52.27
N MET A 329 19.20 2.56 53.36
CA MET A 329 20.01 3.28 54.34
C MET A 329 20.87 2.33 55.18
N ASP A 330 20.35 1.17 55.58
CA ASP A 330 21.05 0.19 56.40
C ASP A 330 22.15 -0.52 55.59
N GLU A 331 21.87 -0.87 54.33
CA GLU A 331 22.83 -1.60 53.51
C GLU A 331 23.79 -0.71 52.73
N TYR A 332 23.34 0.46 52.27
CA TYR A 332 24.07 1.34 51.35
C TYR A 332 24.22 2.79 51.85
N GLY A 333 23.84 3.09 53.09
CA GLY A 333 23.82 4.46 53.62
C GLY A 333 25.19 5.14 53.63
N GLU A 334 26.28 4.40 53.86
CA GLU A 334 27.64 4.96 53.79
C GLU A 334 27.95 5.49 52.40
N TYR A 335 27.69 4.68 51.36
CA TYR A 335 27.87 5.09 49.97
C TYR A 335 26.95 6.25 49.61
N LEU A 336 25.65 6.13 49.87
CA LEU A 336 24.66 7.15 49.50
C LEU A 336 24.97 8.50 50.15
N ASN A 337 25.33 8.51 51.43
CA ASN A 337 25.71 9.73 52.13
C ASN A 337 27.03 10.32 51.61
N SER A 338 28.03 9.49 51.28
CA SER A 338 29.28 9.97 50.68
C SER A 338 29.03 10.59 49.30
N ALA A 339 28.28 9.89 48.44
CA ALA A 339 27.88 10.38 47.13
C ALA A 339 27.06 11.68 47.19
N LYS A 340 26.16 11.82 48.18
CA LYS A 340 25.44 13.07 48.48
C LYS A 340 26.40 14.21 48.81
N GLN A 341 27.43 13.97 49.62
CA GLN A 341 28.41 15.02 49.93
C GLN A 341 29.24 15.41 48.70
N ASP A 342 29.63 14.44 47.87
CA ASP A 342 30.30 14.72 46.60
C ASP A 342 29.40 15.61 45.70
N ALA A 343 28.10 15.33 45.65
CA ALA A 343 27.14 16.13 44.85
C ALA A 343 27.00 17.56 45.36
N ILE A 344 27.00 17.73 46.67
CA ILE A 344 26.95 19.04 47.31
C ILE A 344 28.27 19.79 47.08
N ALA A 345 29.41 19.10 47.06
CA ALA A 345 30.71 19.71 46.77
C ALA A 345 30.77 20.23 45.32
N GLU A 346 30.27 19.44 44.37
CA GLU A 346 30.14 19.83 42.95
C GLU A 346 29.15 20.99 42.76
N HIS A 347 28.00 20.91 43.45
CA HIS A 347 26.90 21.85 43.31
C HIS A 347 26.35 22.28 44.69
N PRO A 348 26.94 23.31 45.33
CA PRO A 348 26.62 23.68 46.73
C PRO A 348 25.15 23.97 47.03
N LYS A 349 24.40 24.44 46.03
CA LYS A 349 22.96 24.73 46.17
C LYS A 349 22.11 23.47 46.35
N LEU A 350 22.60 22.28 45.96
CA LEU A 350 21.92 21.01 46.22
C LEU A 350 21.78 20.70 47.70
N LYS A 351 22.60 21.29 48.58
CA LYS A 351 22.51 21.07 50.02
C LYS A 351 21.10 21.33 50.56
N VAL A 352 20.47 22.43 50.15
CA VAL A 352 19.10 22.77 50.59
C VAL A 352 18.09 21.71 50.16
N LEU A 353 18.24 21.17 48.94
CA LEU A 353 17.37 20.13 48.41
C LEU A 353 17.56 18.81 49.17
N PHE A 354 18.82 18.43 49.42
CA PHE A 354 19.16 17.22 50.16
C PHE A 354 18.89 17.30 51.66
N ASP A 355 18.84 18.49 52.25
CA ASP A 355 18.45 18.67 53.66
C ASP A 355 16.92 18.58 53.82
N ALA A 356 16.18 18.99 52.79
CA ALA A 356 14.73 18.81 52.71
C ALA A 356 14.32 17.35 52.43
N ALA A 357 15.02 16.67 51.52
CA ALA A 357 14.84 15.25 51.20
C ALA A 357 15.63 14.37 52.17
N LYS A 358 14.96 13.78 53.17
CA LYS A 358 15.62 13.09 54.28
C LYS A 358 16.09 11.68 53.93
N LYS A 359 15.39 11.00 53.02
CA LYS A 359 15.62 9.60 52.66
C LYS A 359 15.83 9.40 51.15
N PRO A 360 16.47 8.30 50.72
CA PRO A 360 16.82 8.08 49.32
C PRO A 360 15.64 8.14 48.34
N LEU A 361 14.46 7.66 48.75
CA LEU A 361 13.26 7.69 47.90
C LEU A 361 12.45 8.99 48.03
N ASP A 362 12.84 9.92 48.90
CA ASP A 362 12.18 11.22 49.01
C ASP A 362 12.46 12.07 47.76
N ASN A 363 11.49 12.91 47.39
CA ASN A 363 11.63 13.84 46.28
C ASN A 363 12.72 14.87 46.61
N LEU A 364 13.81 14.83 45.86
CA LEU A 364 14.91 15.80 45.97
C LEU A 364 14.48 17.16 45.40
N GLY A 365 13.72 17.15 44.31
CA GLY A 365 13.24 18.36 43.66
C GLY A 365 12.76 18.09 42.24
N ASN A 366 12.21 19.13 41.60
CA ASN A 366 11.94 19.05 40.17
C ASN A 366 13.17 19.42 39.33
N TRP A 367 13.17 19.07 38.06
CA TRP A 367 14.26 19.37 37.12
C TRP A 367 14.61 20.86 37.09
N GLY A 368 13.63 21.75 37.28
CA GLY A 368 13.88 23.18 37.40
C GLY A 368 14.72 23.57 38.60
N MET A 369 14.42 23.00 39.75
CA MET A 369 15.17 23.23 40.99
C MET A 369 16.60 22.67 40.88
N LEU A 370 16.76 21.51 40.24
CA LEU A 370 18.07 20.89 40.00
C LEU A 370 18.92 21.72 39.03
N TYR A 371 18.33 22.18 37.92
CA TYR A 371 18.99 23.09 36.98
C TYR A 371 19.38 24.42 37.66
N ASN A 372 18.49 25.02 38.43
CA ASN A 372 18.76 26.27 39.18
C ASN A 372 19.82 26.08 40.29
N SER A 373 20.06 24.81 40.69
CA SER A 373 21.13 24.45 41.63
C SER A 373 22.49 24.27 40.96
N GLY A 374 22.56 24.40 39.62
CA GLY A 374 23.80 24.35 38.84
C GLY A 374 24.03 23.02 38.12
N VAL A 375 23.07 22.09 38.14
CA VAL A 375 23.19 20.79 37.45
C VAL A 375 22.66 20.93 36.02
N GLU A 376 23.56 21.23 35.08
CA GLU A 376 23.22 21.59 33.70
C GLU A 376 22.57 20.44 32.91
N GLU A 377 22.80 19.18 33.28
CA GLU A 377 22.20 18.00 32.65
C GLU A 377 20.67 17.98 32.76
N TYR A 378 20.13 18.68 33.75
CA TYR A 378 18.68 18.86 33.94
C TYR A 378 18.12 20.03 33.12
N ASN A 379 18.94 20.69 32.29
CA ASN A 379 18.50 21.71 31.36
C ASN A 379 17.48 21.11 30.37
N PRO A 380 16.21 21.53 30.41
CA PRO A 380 15.17 20.94 29.61
C PRO A 380 15.09 21.50 28.19
N LYS A 381 16.09 22.28 27.75
CA LYS A 381 16.15 22.82 26.40
C LYS A 381 16.19 21.68 25.37
N PRO A 382 15.22 21.62 24.45
CA PRO A 382 15.22 20.63 23.38
C PRO A 382 16.39 20.88 22.42
N SER A 383 17.14 19.84 22.05
CA SER A 383 18.14 19.98 20.98
C SER A 383 17.43 20.16 19.64
N GLU A 384 17.73 21.24 18.91
CA GLU A 384 17.11 21.56 17.61
C GLU A 384 17.22 20.45 16.57
N ASN A 385 18.24 19.59 16.71
CA ASN A 385 18.53 18.49 15.78
C ASN A 385 17.84 17.16 16.13
N SER A 386 17.05 17.09 17.21
CA SER A 386 16.34 15.84 17.51
C SER A 386 15.10 15.70 16.63
N TYR A 387 14.85 14.47 16.17
CA TYR A 387 13.61 14.10 15.49
C TYR A 387 12.36 14.44 16.34
N GLU A 388 12.48 14.40 17.68
CA GLU A 388 11.39 14.67 18.62
C GLU A 388 10.93 16.14 18.62
N TYR A 389 11.85 17.05 18.32
CA TYR A 389 11.68 18.50 18.37
C TYR A 389 11.76 19.15 16.98
N GLY A 390 11.56 18.41 15.90
CA GLY A 390 11.64 18.99 14.55
C GLY A 390 10.63 20.12 14.30
N LYS A 391 11.02 21.11 13.49
CA LYS A 391 10.22 22.30 13.12
C LYS A 391 8.83 21.95 12.56
N TRP A 392 8.67 20.77 11.95
CA TRP A 392 7.39 20.23 11.46
C TRP A 392 6.28 20.16 12.53
N ARG A 393 6.64 20.19 13.83
CA ARG A 393 5.67 20.23 14.95
C ARG A 393 4.79 21.48 14.96
N GLY A 394 5.33 22.61 14.47
CA GLY A 394 4.59 23.88 14.36
C GLY A 394 3.56 23.91 13.23
N PHE A 395 3.57 22.90 12.35
CA PHE A 395 2.66 22.82 11.22
C PHE A 395 1.30 22.18 11.59
N PRO A 396 0.22 22.50 10.86
CA PRO A 396 -1.10 21.87 11.00
C PRO A 396 -1.08 20.35 10.78
N ASN A 397 -1.99 19.60 11.44
CA ASN A 397 -1.96 18.12 11.47
C ASN A 397 -2.16 17.45 10.10
N ASP A 398 -2.92 18.08 9.21
CA ASP A 398 -3.19 17.66 7.84
C ASP A 398 -1.95 17.68 6.94
N VAL A 399 -0.99 18.57 7.20
CA VAL A 399 0.26 18.68 6.42
C VAL A 399 1.50 18.25 7.20
N LYS A 400 1.38 18.04 8.51
CA LYS A 400 2.48 17.72 9.43
C LYS A 400 3.33 16.53 8.99
N SER A 401 2.71 15.45 8.52
CA SER A 401 3.42 14.26 8.03
C SER A 401 4.21 14.53 6.76
N ARG A 402 3.63 15.28 5.81
CA ARG A 402 4.30 15.67 4.57
C ARG A 402 5.52 16.53 4.84
N VAL A 403 5.42 17.50 5.74
CA VAL A 403 6.56 18.36 6.11
C VAL A 403 7.65 17.57 6.83
N ARG A 404 7.26 16.61 7.68
CA ARG A 404 8.19 15.72 8.36
C ARG A 404 8.96 14.82 7.37
N ASP A 405 8.27 14.30 6.36
CA ASP A 405 8.83 13.28 5.46
C ASP A 405 9.53 13.88 4.23
N TYR A 406 9.08 15.06 3.77
CA TYR A 406 9.52 15.69 2.52
C TYR A 406 9.95 17.16 2.66
N GLY A 407 9.85 17.76 3.85
CA GLY A 407 10.23 19.15 4.09
C GLY A 407 9.21 20.18 3.60
N TYR A 408 9.61 21.46 3.63
CA TYR A 408 8.83 22.59 3.14
C TYR A 408 9.71 23.61 2.42
N SER A 409 9.11 24.40 1.54
CA SER A 409 9.74 25.51 0.82
C SER A 409 8.90 26.78 0.97
N VAL A 410 9.57 27.92 1.11
CA VAL A 410 8.94 29.23 1.35
C VAL A 410 8.96 30.04 0.07
N TYR A 411 7.83 30.64 -0.29
CA TYR A 411 7.73 31.49 -1.47
C TYR A 411 7.39 32.93 -1.09
N HIS A 412 8.03 33.86 -1.81
CA HIS A 412 7.93 35.30 -1.58
C HIS A 412 6.73 35.96 -2.29
N ASP A 413 6.09 35.28 -3.25
CA ASP A 413 4.93 35.80 -3.99
C ASP A 413 3.67 34.94 -3.73
N ALA A 414 2.63 35.57 -3.17
CA ALA A 414 1.35 34.94 -2.84
C ALA A 414 0.55 34.49 -4.07
N GLY A 415 0.83 35.06 -5.26
CA GLY A 415 0.19 34.69 -6.51
C GLY A 415 0.39 33.21 -6.87
N ALA A 416 1.61 32.70 -6.72
CA ALA A 416 1.95 31.31 -7.03
C ALA A 416 1.30 30.31 -6.05
N ILE A 417 1.13 30.69 -4.79
CA ILE A 417 0.51 29.84 -3.76
C ILE A 417 -1.00 29.81 -3.92
N ASN A 418 -1.66 30.91 -4.31
CA ASN A 418 -3.10 30.90 -4.60
C ASN A 418 -3.42 30.08 -5.86
N SER A 419 -2.57 30.11 -6.88
CA SER A 419 -2.66 29.18 -8.02
C SER A 419 -2.54 27.73 -7.57
N PHE A 420 -1.65 27.42 -6.61
CA PHE A 420 -1.45 26.08 -6.07
C PHE A 420 -2.58 25.63 -5.10
N LYS A 421 -3.15 26.56 -4.31
CA LYS A 421 -4.26 26.30 -3.38
C LYS A 421 -5.60 26.08 -4.10
N ASN A 422 -5.94 26.93 -5.07
CA ASN A 422 -7.10 26.71 -5.94
C ASN A 422 -6.97 25.39 -6.70
N PHE A 423 -5.75 24.96 -7.00
CA PHE A 423 -5.45 23.65 -7.59
C PHE A 423 -5.57 22.49 -6.58
N MET A 424 -5.25 22.70 -5.29
CA MET A 424 -5.45 21.70 -4.22
C MET A 424 -6.93 21.46 -3.88
N GLU A 425 -7.76 22.50 -3.84
CA GLU A 425 -9.23 22.34 -3.70
C GLU A 425 -9.84 21.64 -4.91
N SER A 426 -9.24 21.81 -6.10
CA SER A 426 -9.57 21.01 -7.28
C SER A 426 -9.18 19.52 -7.16
N ASN A 427 -8.35 19.12 -6.18
CA ASN A 427 -7.96 17.71 -5.95
C ASN A 427 -8.90 16.94 -5.01
N ASP A 428 -9.62 17.61 -4.11
CA ASP A 428 -10.79 16.99 -3.46
C ASP A 428 -11.91 16.80 -4.47
N LEU A 429 -12.02 17.70 -5.46
CA LEU A 429 -12.80 17.47 -6.67
C LEU A 429 -12.28 16.26 -7.48
N VAL A 430 -10.97 16.00 -7.57
CA VAL A 430 -10.41 14.76 -8.20
C VAL A 430 -10.78 13.49 -7.44
N LEU A 431 -10.71 13.49 -6.10
CA LEU A 431 -11.20 12.37 -5.30
C LEU A 431 -12.71 12.21 -5.38
N ASN A 432 -13.44 13.31 -5.48
CA ASN A 432 -14.88 13.32 -5.70
C ASN A 432 -15.21 12.86 -7.12
N ASP A 433 -14.43 13.19 -8.14
CA ASP A 433 -14.58 12.73 -9.53
C ASP A 433 -14.22 11.24 -9.65
N LEU A 434 -13.18 10.78 -8.95
CA LEU A 434 -12.89 9.36 -8.75
C LEU A 434 -14.03 8.66 -7.99
N ALA A 435 -14.65 9.31 -7.00
CA ALA A 435 -15.87 8.80 -6.37
C ALA A 435 -17.07 8.85 -7.34
N GLN A 436 -17.09 9.81 -8.26
CA GLN A 436 -18.09 9.90 -9.31
C GLN A 436 -17.98 8.75 -10.32
N VAL A 437 -16.82 8.12 -10.48
CA VAL A 437 -16.68 6.83 -11.22
C VAL A 437 -17.62 5.78 -10.64
N LYS A 438 -17.84 5.76 -9.33
CA LYS A 438 -18.78 4.84 -8.66
C LYS A 438 -20.23 5.37 -8.64
N THR A 439 -20.52 6.57 -9.16
CA THR A 439 -21.91 7.04 -9.25
C THR A 439 -22.74 6.15 -10.17
N ASN A 440 -24.04 6.07 -9.89
CA ASN A 440 -24.99 5.36 -10.75
C ASN A 440 -24.97 5.87 -12.19
N LYS A 441 -24.72 7.18 -12.41
CA LYS A 441 -24.63 7.76 -13.76
C LYS A 441 -23.40 7.27 -14.51
N ALA A 442 -22.20 7.37 -13.92
CA ALA A 442 -20.97 6.90 -14.55
C ALA A 442 -20.97 5.38 -14.75
N LYS A 443 -21.51 4.61 -13.80
CA LYS A 443 -21.70 3.16 -13.92
C LYS A 443 -22.63 2.80 -15.09
N ARG A 444 -23.72 3.53 -15.27
CA ARG A 444 -24.64 3.36 -16.42
C ARG A 444 -23.95 3.65 -17.75
N HIS A 445 -23.20 4.76 -17.86
CA HIS A 445 -22.47 5.10 -19.09
C HIS A 445 -21.40 4.06 -19.45
N ARG A 446 -20.61 3.58 -18.47
CA ARG A 446 -19.65 2.49 -18.74
C ARG A 446 -20.34 1.20 -19.13
N LYS A 447 -21.41 0.81 -18.44
CA LYS A 447 -22.19 -0.38 -18.82
C LYS A 447 -22.71 -0.26 -20.25
N GLN A 448 -23.27 0.89 -20.62
CA GLN A 448 -23.73 1.16 -21.98
C GLN A 448 -22.60 1.04 -23.01
N ALA A 449 -21.41 1.54 -22.70
CA ALA A 449 -20.24 1.39 -23.57
C ALA A 449 -19.87 -0.09 -23.78
N TYR A 450 -19.80 -0.89 -22.71
CA TYR A 450 -19.55 -2.34 -22.82
C TYR A 450 -20.67 -3.08 -23.58
N ASP A 451 -21.94 -2.74 -23.32
CA ASP A 451 -23.08 -3.34 -24.00
C ASP A 451 -23.03 -3.07 -25.52
N GLN A 452 -22.65 -1.85 -25.93
CA GLN A 452 -22.46 -1.47 -27.34
C GLN A 452 -21.29 -2.21 -27.99
N ILE A 453 -20.17 -2.34 -27.29
CA ILE A 453 -19.00 -3.11 -27.76
C ILE A 453 -19.39 -4.58 -27.96
N ARG A 454 -20.08 -5.17 -26.98
CA ARG A 454 -20.54 -6.56 -27.06
C ARG A 454 -21.55 -6.76 -28.19
N GLN A 455 -22.47 -5.82 -28.37
CA GLN A 455 -23.44 -5.85 -29.47
C GLN A 455 -22.75 -5.81 -30.83
N TYR A 456 -21.72 -4.98 -30.99
CA TYR A 456 -20.92 -4.95 -32.21
C TYR A 456 -20.22 -6.29 -32.47
N LEU A 457 -19.58 -6.90 -31.47
CA LEU A 457 -18.92 -8.20 -31.60
C LEU A 457 -19.90 -9.30 -32.06
N ILE A 458 -21.11 -9.33 -31.48
CA ILE A 458 -22.19 -10.26 -31.89
C ILE A 458 -22.55 -10.04 -33.36
N ILE A 459 -22.84 -8.81 -33.75
CA ILE A 459 -23.30 -8.48 -35.11
C ILE A 459 -22.19 -8.73 -36.14
N TYR A 460 -20.94 -8.42 -35.80
CA TYR A 460 -19.80 -8.70 -36.66
C TYR A 460 -19.58 -10.21 -36.86
N GLN A 461 -19.63 -11.02 -35.79
CA GLN A 461 -19.52 -12.48 -35.92
C GLN A 461 -20.67 -13.07 -36.75
N ALA A 462 -21.89 -12.55 -36.58
CA ALA A 462 -23.04 -12.94 -37.38
C ALA A 462 -22.85 -12.59 -38.87
N TYR A 463 -22.30 -11.42 -39.17
CA TYR A 463 -21.96 -11.01 -40.52
C TYR A 463 -20.91 -11.91 -41.16
N VAL A 464 -19.82 -12.21 -40.44
CA VAL A 464 -18.77 -13.12 -40.91
C VAL A 464 -19.35 -14.50 -41.23
N ALA A 465 -20.23 -15.01 -40.37
CA ALA A 465 -20.93 -16.27 -40.61
C ALA A 465 -21.81 -16.22 -41.86
N LEU A 466 -22.57 -15.13 -42.06
CA LEU A 466 -23.39 -14.92 -43.26
C LEU A 466 -22.53 -14.91 -44.55
N ILE A 467 -21.42 -14.16 -44.56
CA ILE A 467 -20.53 -14.08 -45.72
C ILE A 467 -19.90 -15.45 -46.03
N ARG A 468 -19.50 -16.21 -45.01
CA ARG A 468 -18.99 -17.59 -45.17
C ARG A 468 -20.06 -18.55 -45.70
N GLY A 469 -21.31 -18.43 -45.25
CA GLY A 469 -22.44 -19.19 -45.77
C GLY A 469 -22.71 -18.89 -47.26
N ILE A 470 -22.74 -17.60 -47.63
CA ILE A 470 -22.89 -17.16 -49.02
C ILE A 470 -21.73 -17.71 -49.89
N LYS A 471 -20.50 -17.70 -49.39
CA LYS A 471 -19.35 -18.30 -50.07
C LYS A 471 -19.55 -19.78 -50.34
N ALA A 472 -19.94 -20.55 -49.32
CA ALA A 472 -20.15 -21.99 -49.43
C ALA A 472 -21.23 -22.31 -50.48
N TRP A 473 -22.36 -21.59 -50.42
CA TRP A 473 -23.48 -21.78 -51.34
C TRP A 473 -23.17 -21.37 -52.80
N THR A 474 -22.56 -20.19 -52.99
CA THR A 474 -22.28 -19.65 -54.34
C THR A 474 -20.98 -20.16 -54.97
N GLY A 475 -20.04 -20.68 -54.18
CA GLY A 475 -18.68 -20.96 -54.60
C GLY A 475 -17.92 -19.70 -55.10
N PHE A 476 -18.31 -18.51 -54.65
CA PHE A 476 -17.63 -17.25 -54.97
C PHE A 476 -16.38 -17.09 -54.09
N LYS A 477 -15.20 -17.41 -54.62
CA LYS A 477 -13.94 -17.44 -53.87
C LYS A 477 -13.62 -16.10 -53.19
N ASP A 478 -13.99 -14.98 -53.82
CA ASP A 478 -13.67 -13.64 -53.33
C ASP A 478 -14.65 -13.11 -52.27
N ALA A 479 -15.67 -13.90 -51.88
CA ALA A 479 -16.65 -13.50 -50.87
C ALA A 479 -16.00 -13.12 -49.52
N ASP A 480 -14.91 -13.78 -49.13
CA ASP A 480 -14.20 -13.48 -47.87
C ASP A 480 -13.69 -12.03 -47.82
N GLN A 481 -13.44 -11.41 -48.97
CA GLN A 481 -12.97 -10.03 -49.02
C GLN A 481 -14.05 -9.03 -48.58
N LEU A 482 -15.32 -9.44 -48.51
CA LEU A 482 -16.43 -8.65 -47.97
C LEU A 482 -16.41 -8.55 -46.44
N VAL A 483 -15.66 -9.43 -45.75
CA VAL A 483 -15.45 -9.35 -44.29
C VAL A 483 -14.65 -8.10 -43.90
N HIS A 484 -13.86 -7.56 -44.81
CA HIS A 484 -13.01 -6.41 -44.57
C HIS A 484 -13.76 -5.10 -44.84
N ILE A 485 -14.18 -4.45 -43.75
CA ILE A 485 -14.79 -3.13 -43.71
C ILE A 485 -13.71 -2.13 -43.27
N SER A 486 -13.50 -1.03 -44.02
CA SER A 486 -12.38 -0.09 -43.82
C SER A 486 -12.32 0.55 -42.43
N ASN A 487 -13.47 0.77 -41.77
CA ASN A 487 -13.58 1.23 -40.38
C ASN A 487 -14.17 0.17 -39.44
N GLY A 488 -14.15 -1.10 -39.85
CA GLY A 488 -14.74 -2.21 -39.12
C GLY A 488 -13.78 -2.84 -38.12
N TYR A 489 -13.77 -4.17 -38.11
CA TYR A 489 -13.14 -4.96 -37.07
C TYR A 489 -11.62 -4.76 -36.90
N PRO A 490 -10.82 -4.52 -37.96
CA PRO A 490 -9.38 -4.23 -37.79
C PRO A 490 -9.11 -2.95 -36.98
N THR A 491 -9.87 -1.88 -37.21
CA THR A 491 -9.76 -0.64 -36.44
C THR A 491 -10.18 -0.89 -34.99
N PHE A 492 -11.33 -1.55 -34.80
CA PHE A 492 -11.80 -1.93 -33.47
C PHE A 492 -10.77 -2.78 -32.69
N LEU A 493 -10.14 -3.76 -33.34
CA LEU A 493 -9.10 -4.59 -32.73
C LEU A 493 -7.91 -3.76 -32.24
N ARG A 494 -7.48 -2.76 -33.03
CA ARG A 494 -6.39 -1.86 -32.63
C ARG A 494 -6.80 -1.05 -31.40
N GLU A 495 -7.95 -0.38 -31.44
CA GLU A 495 -8.45 0.43 -30.32
C GLU A 495 -8.64 -0.40 -29.05
N ALA A 496 -9.17 -1.63 -29.18
CA ALA A 496 -9.37 -2.54 -28.06
C ALA A 496 -8.05 -3.01 -27.42
N ARG A 497 -7.01 -3.27 -28.25
CA ARG A 497 -5.67 -3.59 -27.75
C ARG A 497 -5.04 -2.41 -27.01
N GLU A 498 -5.10 -1.22 -27.59
CA GLU A 498 -4.59 0.00 -26.95
C GLU A 498 -5.28 0.27 -25.60
N TYR A 499 -6.59 0.05 -25.52
CA TYR A 499 -7.34 0.14 -24.27
C TYR A 499 -6.89 -0.90 -23.24
N ASN A 500 -6.71 -2.16 -23.63
CA ASN A 500 -6.23 -3.20 -22.73
C ASN A 500 -4.82 -2.93 -22.22
N ASP A 501 -3.90 -2.55 -23.11
CA ASP A 501 -2.53 -2.18 -22.76
C ASP A 501 -2.51 -1.03 -21.75
N LEU A 502 -3.38 -0.04 -21.94
CA LEU A 502 -3.58 1.07 -21.02
C LEU A 502 -4.04 0.58 -19.64
N ILE A 503 -5.03 -0.31 -19.54
CA ILE A 503 -5.46 -0.88 -18.24
C ILE A 503 -4.26 -1.47 -17.50
N TYR A 504 -3.47 -2.30 -18.18
CA TYR A 504 -2.33 -2.96 -17.55
C TYR A 504 -1.20 -1.99 -17.18
N SER A 505 -0.89 -1.02 -18.06
CA SER A 505 0.15 -0.02 -17.79
C SER A 505 -0.22 0.89 -16.62
N GLU A 506 -1.48 1.35 -16.58
CA GLU A 506 -1.95 2.22 -15.50
C GLU A 506 -2.01 1.47 -14.17
N PHE A 507 -2.41 0.20 -14.18
CA PHE A 507 -2.40 -0.65 -12.98
C PHE A 507 -0.98 -0.86 -12.44
N ALA A 508 -0.01 -1.12 -13.31
CA ALA A 508 1.40 -1.25 -12.94
C ALA A 508 1.96 0.07 -12.38
N GLY A 509 1.73 1.19 -13.06
CA GLY A 509 2.17 2.51 -12.60
C GLY A 509 1.59 2.91 -11.25
N LEU A 510 0.30 2.63 -11.01
CA LEU A 510 -0.33 2.92 -9.71
C LEU A 510 0.26 2.09 -8.57
N ARG A 511 0.58 0.83 -8.83
CA ARG A 511 1.18 -0.07 -7.84
C ARG A 511 2.52 0.43 -7.33
N ASP A 512 3.32 1.01 -8.23
CA ASP A 512 4.66 1.51 -7.92
C ASP A 512 4.65 2.81 -7.13
N VAL A 513 3.70 3.69 -7.45
CA VAL A 513 3.58 5.00 -6.84
C VAL A 513 2.99 4.92 -5.41
N MET A 514 2.02 4.04 -5.16
CA MET A 514 1.32 3.94 -3.86
C MET A 514 1.99 3.02 -2.83
N LYS A 515 3.31 3.08 -2.65
CA LYS A 515 4.03 2.31 -1.62
C LYS A 515 3.84 2.93 -0.23
N GLY A 516 3.00 2.32 0.63
CA GLY A 516 3.02 2.57 2.08
C GLY A 516 1.66 2.72 2.79
N ASP A 517 0.57 3.03 2.07
CA ASP A 517 -0.76 3.22 2.67
C ASP A 517 -1.76 2.18 2.11
N VAL A 518 -1.96 1.10 2.87
CA VAL A 518 -2.76 -0.07 2.46
C VAL A 518 -4.21 0.29 2.14
N LYS A 519 -4.83 1.22 2.88
CA LYS A 519 -6.23 1.61 2.67
C LYS A 519 -6.42 2.45 1.42
N LYS A 520 -5.50 3.38 1.14
CA LYS A 520 -5.53 4.17 -0.11
C LYS A 520 -5.25 3.30 -1.32
N ARG A 521 -4.31 2.34 -1.19
CA ARG A 521 -4.03 1.35 -2.23
C ARG A 521 -5.25 0.51 -2.57
N GLN A 522 -5.94 -0.04 -1.56
CA GLN A 522 -7.17 -0.81 -1.77
C GLN A 522 -8.24 0.02 -2.50
N LYS A 523 -8.45 1.27 -2.09
CA LYS A 523 -9.45 2.15 -2.69
C LYS A 523 -9.11 2.52 -4.15
N ALA A 524 -7.84 2.68 -4.48
CA ALA A 524 -7.39 2.96 -5.84
C ALA A 524 -7.48 1.72 -6.75
N ILE A 525 -7.13 0.54 -6.23
CA ILE A 525 -7.33 -0.75 -6.92
C ILE A 525 -8.81 -0.97 -7.22
N GLU A 526 -9.70 -0.79 -6.22
CA GLU A 526 -11.15 -0.90 -6.41
C GLU A 526 -11.75 0.10 -7.43
N LEU A 527 -11.04 1.18 -7.74
CA LEU A 527 -11.47 2.17 -8.74
C LEU A 527 -11.02 1.77 -10.15
N LEU A 528 -9.85 1.14 -10.28
CA LEU A 528 -9.34 0.58 -11.53
C LEU A 528 -10.05 -0.72 -11.91
N ASP A 529 -10.39 -1.56 -10.93
CA ASP A 529 -11.13 -2.84 -11.12
C ASP A 529 -12.51 -2.65 -11.76
N VAL A 530 -12.99 -1.40 -11.89
CA VAL A 530 -14.24 -1.07 -12.58
C VAL A 530 -14.07 -1.08 -14.12
N TYR A 531 -12.84 -1.07 -14.62
CA TYR A 531 -12.50 -1.21 -16.03
C TYR A 531 -12.08 -2.66 -16.31
N ILE A 532 -12.81 -3.32 -17.21
CA ILE A 532 -12.63 -4.72 -17.57
C ILE A 532 -11.92 -4.76 -18.94
N PRO A 533 -10.82 -5.53 -19.08
CA PRO A 533 -10.21 -5.77 -20.37
C PRO A 533 -11.21 -6.31 -21.38
N LEU A 534 -11.15 -5.83 -22.62
CA LEU A 534 -11.97 -6.32 -23.71
C LEU A 534 -11.39 -7.63 -24.24
N ASP A 535 -12.23 -8.63 -24.48
CA ASP A 535 -11.87 -9.82 -25.23
C ASP A 535 -12.43 -9.72 -26.66
N PRO A 536 -11.68 -9.15 -27.61
CA PRO A 536 -12.16 -9.01 -28.99
C PRO A 536 -12.27 -10.35 -29.72
N GLU A 537 -11.66 -11.42 -29.18
CA GLU A 537 -11.70 -12.78 -29.74
C GLU A 537 -12.74 -13.68 -29.04
N GLU A 538 -13.50 -13.12 -28.10
CA GLU A 538 -14.57 -13.83 -27.38
C GLU A 538 -15.48 -14.54 -28.40
N LYS A 539 -15.57 -15.87 -28.32
CA LYS A 539 -16.49 -16.64 -29.17
C LYS A 539 -17.91 -16.49 -28.63
N ILE A 540 -18.63 -15.47 -29.09
CA ILE A 540 -19.99 -15.17 -28.62
C ILE A 540 -21.04 -16.04 -29.34
N ILE A 541 -20.79 -16.41 -30.60
CA ILE A 541 -21.69 -17.30 -31.36
C ILE A 541 -21.07 -18.72 -31.43
N PRO A 542 -21.70 -19.76 -30.82
CA PRO A 542 -21.23 -21.13 -30.92
C PRO A 542 -21.34 -21.62 -32.37
N HIS A 543 -20.35 -22.39 -32.83
CA HIS A 543 -20.10 -22.73 -34.23
C HIS A 543 -21.36 -23.21 -34.99
N SER A 544 -21.93 -22.32 -35.80
CA SER A 544 -22.83 -22.71 -36.87
C SER A 544 -21.98 -23.30 -38.00
N THR A 545 -22.04 -24.62 -38.18
CA THR A 545 -21.30 -25.30 -39.24
C THR A 545 -21.66 -24.69 -40.59
N ASN A 546 -20.73 -24.69 -41.57
CA ASN A 546 -21.04 -24.26 -42.95
C ASN A 546 -22.31 -24.94 -43.49
N LYS A 547 -22.58 -26.17 -43.03
CA LYS A 547 -23.79 -26.93 -43.31
C LYS A 547 -25.04 -26.28 -42.70
N ALA A 548 -25.08 -26.02 -41.38
CA ALA A 548 -26.21 -25.36 -40.73
C ALA A 548 -26.48 -23.94 -41.27
N LEU A 549 -25.42 -23.20 -41.62
CA LEU A 549 -25.55 -21.90 -42.29
C LEU A 549 -26.12 -22.03 -43.71
N THR A 550 -25.69 -23.04 -44.46
CA THR A 550 -26.19 -23.29 -45.82
C THR A 550 -27.64 -23.76 -45.77
N GLU A 551 -27.99 -24.66 -44.86
CA GLU A 551 -29.35 -25.16 -44.64
C GLU A 551 -30.29 -24.03 -44.20
N PHE A 552 -29.88 -23.18 -43.25
CA PHE A 552 -30.66 -22.01 -42.86
C PHE A 552 -30.85 -21.02 -43.99
N LEU A 553 -29.81 -20.79 -44.81
CA LEU A 553 -29.93 -19.96 -46.00
C LEU A 553 -30.91 -20.60 -46.99
N GLU A 554 -30.81 -21.91 -47.25
CA GLU A 554 -31.75 -22.64 -48.12
C GLU A 554 -33.19 -22.59 -47.60
N GLU A 555 -33.42 -22.69 -46.29
CA GLU A 555 -34.73 -22.56 -45.63
C GLU A 555 -35.27 -21.12 -45.69
N THR A 556 -34.40 -20.14 -45.43
CA THR A 556 -34.73 -18.70 -45.52
C THR A 556 -35.02 -18.26 -46.95
N PHE A 557 -34.50 -18.98 -47.95
CA PHE A 557 -34.70 -18.72 -49.37
C PHE A 557 -35.79 -19.57 -50.03
N GLN A 558 -36.60 -20.30 -49.24
CA GLN A 558 -37.79 -21.02 -49.72
C GLN A 558 -38.83 -20.06 -50.37
N PRO A 559 -39.63 -20.52 -51.33
CA PRO A 559 -40.60 -19.68 -52.03
C PRO A 559 -41.70 -19.19 -51.08
N GLY A 560 -41.86 -17.87 -50.92
CA GLY A 560 -42.96 -17.26 -50.15
C GLY A 560 -42.61 -16.72 -48.76
N SER A 561 -41.32 -16.68 -48.35
CA SER A 561 -40.90 -16.09 -47.07
C SER A 561 -39.72 -15.11 -47.20
N PRO A 562 -39.91 -13.93 -47.82
CA PRO A 562 -38.87 -12.91 -47.82
C PRO A 562 -38.65 -12.36 -46.40
N ARG A 563 -37.43 -12.51 -45.86
CA ARG A 563 -37.00 -11.85 -44.61
C ARG A 563 -36.15 -10.62 -44.93
N ASN A 564 -36.30 -9.55 -44.15
CA ASN A 564 -35.43 -8.37 -44.28
C ASN A 564 -34.04 -8.62 -43.66
N ALA A 565 -33.07 -7.79 -44.07
CA ALA A 565 -31.67 -7.82 -43.63
C ALA A 565 -31.50 -7.92 -42.10
N SER A 566 -32.26 -7.09 -41.37
CA SER A 566 -32.23 -7.01 -39.91
C SER A 566 -32.72 -8.32 -39.25
N MET A 567 -33.73 -8.98 -39.81
CA MET A 567 -34.19 -10.29 -39.35
C MET A 567 -33.16 -11.38 -39.60
N ILE A 568 -32.39 -11.33 -40.70
CA ILE A 568 -31.35 -12.31 -41.00
C ILE A 568 -30.16 -12.15 -40.04
N ILE A 569 -29.65 -10.92 -39.84
CA ILE A 569 -28.59 -10.66 -38.85
C ILE A 569 -29.04 -11.06 -37.45
N ASN A 570 -30.23 -10.65 -37.02
CA ASN A 570 -30.75 -10.97 -35.68
C ASN A 570 -30.99 -12.48 -35.50
N SER A 571 -31.41 -13.21 -36.55
CA SER A 571 -31.58 -14.66 -36.49
C SER A 571 -30.24 -15.39 -36.37
N VAL A 572 -29.20 -14.92 -37.08
CA VAL A 572 -27.83 -15.46 -36.97
C VAL A 572 -27.20 -15.09 -35.62
N ALA A 573 -27.41 -13.85 -35.15
CA ALA A 573 -26.92 -13.32 -33.88
C ALA A 573 -27.56 -13.98 -32.65
N ASN A 574 -28.85 -14.35 -32.73
CA ASN A 574 -29.55 -15.08 -31.66
C ASN A 574 -29.21 -16.58 -31.61
N GLY A 575 -28.30 -17.03 -32.49
CA GLY A 575 -28.03 -18.44 -32.71
C GLY A 575 -29.17 -19.07 -33.51
N LEU A 576 -28.84 -19.67 -34.65
CA LEU A 576 -29.72 -20.50 -35.46
C LEU A 576 -30.58 -21.44 -34.59
N LYS A 577 -31.81 -21.02 -34.25
CA LYS A 577 -32.88 -21.93 -33.82
C LYS A 577 -33.66 -22.34 -35.06
N ALA A 578 -33.24 -23.46 -35.66
CA ALA A 578 -34.07 -24.29 -36.52
C ALA A 578 -33.53 -25.74 -36.53
N GLY A 579 -34.04 -26.56 -35.60
CA GLY A 579 -34.31 -28.00 -35.78
C GLY A 579 -33.24 -29.04 -35.42
N GLY A 580 -33.49 -29.85 -34.38
CA GLY A 580 -33.06 -31.27 -34.31
C GLY A 580 -32.42 -31.75 -32.99
N ASP A 581 -33.26 -32.19 -32.05
CA ASP A 581 -33.08 -33.13 -30.91
C ASP A 581 -31.66 -33.44 -30.36
N ASP A 582 -31.38 -32.93 -29.15
CA ASP A 582 -31.27 -33.70 -27.89
C ASP A 582 -31.43 -32.76 -26.67
#